data_AF-A0A2X3F5X2-F1
#
_entry.id   AF-A0A2X3F5X2-F1
#
_cell.length_a   1.000
_cell.length_b   1.000
_cell.length_c   1.000
_cell.angle_alpha   90.00
_cell.angle_beta   90.00
_cell.angle_gamma   90.00
#
_symmetry.space_group_name_H-M   'P 1'
#
loop_
_entity.id
_entity.type
_entity.pdbx_description
1 polymer ?
#
loop_
_entity_poly.entity_id
_entity_poly.type
_entity_poly.pdbx_seq_one_letter_code
_entity_poly.pdbx_strand_id
1 'polypeptide(L)'
;MVLLVFVYNLPQLFPVTQPLLGVPFIAGLVSMTVTEAAYMAEIHRGGLLSVAKGQSEAGHALSFSFIGIQRLIVNPSGVSHLATDADQ
;
A
#
# COMPACT_ATOMS: atom_id res chain seq x y z
N MET A 1 -12.80 -14.01 -0.16
CA MET A 1 -14.00 -14.86 -0.31
C MET A 1 -15.31 -14.09 -0.14
N VAL A 2 -15.44 -13.26 0.91
CA VAL A 2 -16.61 -12.37 1.06
C VAL A 2 -16.79 -11.42 -0.14
N LEU A 3 -15.71 -10.84 -0.64
CA LEU A 3 -15.75 -9.97 -1.83
C LEU A 3 -16.29 -10.68 -3.08
N LEU A 4 -16.00 -11.97 -3.26
CA LEU A 4 -16.45 -12.75 -4.42
C LEU A 4 -17.96 -12.90 -4.40
N VAL A 5 -18.54 -13.16 -3.22
CA VAL A 5 -19.99 -13.23 -3.03
C VAL A 5 -20.62 -11.91 -3.43
N PHE A 6 -20.05 -10.77 -3.02
CA PHE A 6 -20.58 -9.46 -3.43
C PHE A 6 -20.45 -9.21 -4.94
N VAL A 7 -19.30 -9.50 -5.55
CA VAL A 7 -19.08 -9.32 -6.99
C VAL A 7 -20.04 -10.18 -7.81
N TYR A 8 -20.30 -11.43 -7.40
CA TYR A 8 -21.19 -12.34 -8.10
C TYR A 8 -22.69 -12.01 -7.91
N ASN A 9 -23.06 -11.39 -6.79
CA ASN A 9 -24.44 -10.97 -6.53
C ASN A 9 -24.75 -9.55 -7.07
N LEU A 10 -23.74 -8.75 -7.43
CA LEU A 10 -23.91 -7.39 -7.97
C LEU A 10 -24.79 -7.34 -9.23
N PRO A 11 -24.71 -8.28 -10.18
CA PRO A 11 -25.57 -8.29 -11.35
C PRO A 11 -27.06 -8.47 -11.09
N GLN A 12 -27.43 -9.09 -9.97
CA GLN A 12 -28.83 -9.24 -9.55
C GLN A 12 -29.44 -7.89 -9.11
N LEU A 13 -28.60 -7.02 -8.54
CA LEU A 13 -29.00 -5.66 -8.13
C LEU A 13 -28.87 -4.65 -9.28
N PHE A 14 -27.85 -4.80 -10.12
CA PHE A 14 -27.57 -3.93 -11.27
C PHE A 14 -27.39 -4.75 -12.54
N PRO A 15 -28.47 -4.98 -13.32
CA PRO A 15 -28.44 -5.82 -14.53
C PRO A 15 -27.44 -5.34 -15.59
N VAL A 16 -27.05 -4.07 -15.57
CA VAL A 16 -26.00 -3.52 -16.45
C VAL A 16 -24.64 -4.21 -16.26
N THR A 17 -24.37 -4.78 -15.09
CA THR A 17 -23.12 -5.48 -14.78
C THR A 17 -23.12 -6.95 -15.19
N GLN A 18 -24.29 -7.50 -15.57
CA GLN A 18 -24.49 -8.90 -15.98
C GLN A 18 -23.58 -9.38 -17.12
N PRO A 19 -23.34 -8.60 -18.20
CA PRO A 19 -22.50 -9.07 -19.31
C PRO A 19 -21.04 -9.32 -18.90
N LEU A 20 -20.57 -8.64 -17.85
CA LEU A 20 -19.19 -8.73 -17.39
C LEU A 20 -19.05 -9.65 -16.17
N LEU A 21 -19.81 -9.37 -15.12
CA LEU A 21 -19.69 -10.08 -13.84
C LEU A 21 -20.57 -11.33 -13.76
N GLY A 22 -21.46 -11.56 -14.74
CA GLY A 22 -22.18 -12.83 -14.87
C GLY A 22 -21.30 -13.98 -15.34
N VAL A 23 -20.12 -13.69 -15.90
CA VAL A 23 -19.13 -14.70 -16.29
C VAL A 23 -18.31 -15.10 -15.05
N PRO A 24 -18.40 -16.37 -14.57
CA PRO A 24 -17.78 -16.78 -13.31
C PRO A 24 -16.27 -16.55 -13.25
N PHE A 25 -15.58 -16.73 -14.39
CA PHE A 25 -14.15 -16.47 -14.50
C PHE A 25 -13.81 -15.00 -14.26
N ILE A 26 -14.55 -14.06 -14.85
CA ILE A 26 -14.31 -12.62 -14.71
C ILE A 26 -14.66 -12.16 -13.29
N ALA A 27 -15.79 -12.62 -12.73
CA ALA A 27 -16.16 -12.33 -11.35
C ALA A 27 -15.09 -12.80 -10.36
N GLY A 28 -14.58 -14.03 -10.55
CA GLY A 28 -13.47 -14.58 -9.77
C GLY A 28 -12.20 -13.75 -9.92
N LEU A 29 -11.81 -13.42 -11.15
CA LEU A 29 -10.63 -12.60 -11.43
C LEU A 29 -10.70 -11.24 -10.73
N VAL A 30 -11.80 -10.50 -10.91
CA VAL A 30 -12.01 -9.18 -10.29
C VAL A 30 -11.95 -9.28 -8.76
N SER A 31 -12.68 -10.23 -8.17
CA SER A 31 -12.67 -10.40 -6.72
C SER A 31 -11.29 -10.76 -6.19
N MET A 32 -10.53 -11.59 -6.90
CA MET A 32 -9.22 -12.04 -6.45
C MET A 32 -8.20 -10.91 -6.55
N THR A 33 -8.14 -10.22 -7.70
CA THR A 33 -7.26 -9.07 -7.90
C THR A 33 -7.49 -7.98 -6.85
N VAL A 34 -8.74 -7.62 -6.56
CA VAL A 34 -9.03 -6.58 -5.55
C VAL A 34 -8.66 -7.03 -4.14
N THR A 35 -8.90 -8.30 -3.80
CA THR A 35 -8.52 -8.83 -2.47
C THR A 35 -7.00 -8.81 -2.30
N GLU A 36 -6.26 -9.26 -3.29
CA GLU A 36 -4.79 -9.28 -3.27
C GLU A 36 -4.21 -7.86 -3.26
N ALA A 37 -4.75 -6.94 -4.06
CA ALA A 37 -4.30 -5.56 -4.07
C ALA A 37 -4.50 -4.86 -2.71
N ALA A 38 -5.66 -5.09 -2.08
CA ALA A 38 -5.93 -4.57 -0.73
C ALA A 38 -4.97 -5.16 0.31
N TYR A 39 -4.69 -6.46 0.22
CA TYR A 39 -3.73 -7.13 1.10
C TYR A 39 -2.31 -6.58 0.93
N MET A 40 -1.85 -6.40 -0.31
CA MET A 40 -0.54 -5.81 -0.60
C MET A 40 -0.44 -4.35 -0.12
N ALA A 41 -1.50 -3.56 -0.31
CA ALA A 41 -1.57 -2.20 0.21
C ALA A 41 -1.44 -2.16 1.75
N GLU A 42 -2.10 -3.09 2.44
CA GLU A 42 -2.05 -3.19 3.89
C GLU A 42 -0.68 -3.68 4.39
N ILE A 43 -0.02 -4.60 3.68
CA ILE A 43 1.37 -4.98 3.94
C ILE A 43 2.29 -3.77 3.82
N HIS A 44 2.18 -3.00 2.74
CA HIS A 44 3.00 -1.81 2.53
C HIS A 44 2.74 -0.77 3.63
N ARG A 45 1.48 -0.55 4.00
CA ARG A 45 1.10 0.33 5.11
C ARG A 45 1.71 -0.14 6.44
N GLY A 46 1.61 -1.42 6.74
CA GLY A 46 2.21 -2.04 7.93
C GLY A 46 3.74 -1.95 7.93
N GLY A 47 4.38 -2.14 6.78
CA GLY A 47 5.82 -1.99 6.60
C GLY A 47 6.30 -0.54 6.80
N LEU A 48 5.57 0.44 6.25
CA LEU A 48 5.90 1.85 6.45
C LEU A 48 5.72 2.28 7.92
N LEU A 49 4.65 1.81 8.58
CA LEU A 49 4.40 2.13 9.99
C LEU A 49 5.38 1.46 10.95
N SER A 50 5.80 0.22 10.68
CA SER A 50 6.79 -0.47 11.52
C SER A 50 8.15 0.22 11.46
N VAL A 51 8.57 0.65 10.26
CA VAL A 51 9.78 1.44 10.06
C VAL A 51 9.66 2.79 10.77
N ALA A 52 8.56 3.52 10.60
CA ALA A 52 8.35 4.81 11.26
C ALA A 52 8.40 4.71 12.79
N LYS A 53 7.85 3.63 13.37
CA LYS A 53 7.94 3.37 14.82
C LYS A 53 9.39 3.12 15.28
N GLY A 54 10.12 2.22 14.62
CA GLY A 54 11.52 1.94 14.97
C GLY A 54 12.41 3.18 14.82
N GLN A 55 12.10 4.04 13.85
CA GLN A 55 12.76 5.33 13.69
C GLN A 55 12.39 6.36 14.76
N SER A 56 11.14 6.37 15.23
CA SER A 56 10.75 7.23 16.37
C SER A 56 11.53 6.84 17.63
N GLU A 57 11.71 5.54 17.87
CA GLU A 57 12.53 5.02 18.98
C GLU A 57 14.01 5.39 18.80
N ALA A 58 14.56 5.27 17.58
CA ALA A 58 15.93 5.67 17.26
C ALA A 58 16.17 7.20 17.35
N GLY A 59 15.23 8.00 16.85
CA GLY A 59 15.27 9.47 16.90
C GLY A 59 15.18 10.00 18.33
N HIS A 60 14.38 9.34 19.18
CA HIS A 60 14.34 9.64 20.62
C HIS A 60 15.68 9.27 21.31
N ALA A 61 16.32 8.17 20.90
CA ALA A 61 17.65 7.81 21.42
C ALA A 61 18.77 8.76 20.97
N LEU A 62 18.62 9.39 19.80
CA LEU A 62 19.62 10.26 19.17
C LEU A 62 19.29 11.77 19.22
N SER A 63 18.18 12.17 19.87
CA SER A 63 17.67 13.56 19.92
C SER A 63 17.41 14.21 18.54
N PHE A 64 17.07 13.42 17.52
CA PHE A 64 16.75 13.93 16.17
C PHE A 64 15.27 14.25 15.97
N SER A 65 14.98 15.26 15.13
CA SER A 65 13.61 15.68 14.79
C SER A 65 12.95 14.74 13.76
N PHE A 66 11.70 14.37 14.05
CA PHE A 66 10.85 13.40 13.33
C PHE A 66 10.74 13.64 11.82
N ILE A 67 10.85 14.90 11.37
CA ILE A 67 10.68 15.30 9.97
C ILE A 67 11.87 14.87 9.08
N GLY A 68 13.09 14.86 9.63
CA GLY A 68 14.28 14.43 8.87
C GLY A 68 14.22 12.95 8.54
N ILE A 69 13.78 12.14 9.51
CA ILE A 69 13.74 10.70 9.39
C ILE A 69 12.66 10.24 8.39
N GLN A 70 11.49 10.88 8.41
CA GLN A 70 10.38 10.52 7.51
C GLN A 70 10.74 10.76 6.03
N ARG A 71 11.52 11.82 5.73
CA ARG A 71 12.00 12.10 4.35
C ARG A 71 13.04 11.11 3.85
N LEU A 72 13.92 10.60 4.73
CA LEU A 72 14.92 9.58 4.38
C LEU A 72 14.31 8.23 3.97
N ILE A 73 13.13 7.88 4.51
CA ILE A 73 12.50 6.58 4.26
C ILE A 73 11.65 6.59 2.99
N VAL A 74 10.90 7.69 2.76
CA VAL A 74 10.04 7.83 1.58
C VAL A 74 10.86 8.00 0.30
N ASN A 75 12.05 8.61 0.40
CA ASN A 75 12.98 8.76 -0.72
C ASN A 75 14.44 8.64 -0.23
N PRO A 76 14.98 7.41 -0.07
CA PRO A 76 16.38 7.23 0.32
C PRO A 76 17.36 7.83 -0.70
N SER A 77 16.94 7.94 -1.96
CA SER A 77 17.75 8.46 -3.07
C SER A 77 18.10 9.95 -2.94
N GLY A 78 17.31 10.73 -2.19
CA GLY A 78 17.45 12.19 -2.13
C GLY A 78 18.62 12.68 -1.27
N VAL A 79 19.05 11.90 -0.27
CA VAL A 79 20.11 12.33 0.67
C VAL A 79 21.52 11.93 0.21
N SER A 80 21.67 10.82 -0.54
CA SER A 80 22.96 10.46 -1.14
C SER A 80 23.43 11.51 -2.16
N HIS A 81 22.51 12.20 -2.83
CA HIS A 81 22.86 13.27 -3.76
C HIS A 81 23.25 14.59 -3.05
N LEU A 82 22.81 14.82 -1.82
CA LEU A 82 23.24 15.98 -1.03
C LEU A 82 24.57 15.77 -0.31
N ALA A 83 24.92 14.52 0.01
CA ALA A 83 26.22 14.18 0.59
C ALA A 83 27.36 14.20 -0.44
N THR A 84 27.08 13.98 -1.73
CA THR A 84 28.10 14.02 -2.79
C THR A 84 28.46 15.43 -3.27
N ASP A 85 27.59 16.42 -3.03
CA ASP A 85 27.85 17.84 -3.35
C ASP A 85 28.58 18.58 -2.20
N ALA A 86 28.63 18.01 -1.00
CA ALA A 86 29.35 18.60 0.14
C ALA A 86 30.85 18.20 0.21
N ASP A 87 31.30 17.34 -0.71
CA ASP A 87 32.69 16.86 -0.84
C ASP A 87 33.38 17.40 -2.12
N GLN A 88 32.79 18.42 -2.76
CA GLN A 88 33.43 19.27 -3.79
C GLN A 88 33.59 20.70 -3.28
#